data_AF-A0A0M0BX62-F1
#
_entry.id   AF-A0A0M0BX62-F1
#
_cell.length_a   1.000
_cell.length_b   1.000
_cell.length_c   1.000
_cell.angle_alpha   90.00
_cell.angle_beta   90.00
_cell.angle_gamma   90.00
#
_symmetry.space_group_name_H-M   'P 1'
#
loop_
_entity.id
_entity.type
_entity.pdbx_description
1 polymer ?
#
loop_
_entity_poly.entity_id
_entity_poly.type
_entity_poly.pdbx_seq_one_letter_code
_entity_poly.pdbx_strand_id
1 'polypeptide(L)'
;RQKTIVQLRSYPIEEGSRHKQLALDRGGFLQALMHGSEASIDGSNIPYSYVSLPLENAWEIAREIKNQIETELRKTITVVVVDTDKTYSLWGFHFTPHPKPIKGIHSIGGVLAYIGGRSLKLKKRATPLAVVGVQYSTEEAIEIAKIANRTRGSGSGRTVWDMVQKFNVNLTDVTWKMLGTVKHHPIVIIRSKTQKKK
;
A
#
# COMPACT_ATOMS: atom_id res chain seq x y z
N ARG A 1 19.70 5.66 -1.95
CA ARG A 1 20.14 4.85 -3.11
C ARG A 1 21.06 3.72 -2.67
N GLN A 2 22.10 3.99 -1.86
CA GLN A 2 23.00 2.94 -1.33
C GLN A 2 22.27 1.80 -0.59
N LYS A 3 21.34 2.11 0.33
CA LYS A 3 20.57 1.08 1.05
C LYS A 3 19.85 0.09 0.12
N THR A 4 19.18 0.58 -0.92
CA THR A 4 18.47 -0.28 -1.89
C THR A 4 19.44 -1.16 -2.67
N ILE A 5 20.61 -0.64 -3.06
CA ILE A 5 21.63 -1.43 -3.76
C ILE A 5 22.14 -2.55 -2.86
N VAL A 6 22.41 -2.27 -1.58
CA VAL A 6 22.83 -3.27 -0.61
C VAL A 6 21.76 -4.35 -0.45
N GLN A 7 20.50 -3.96 -0.26
CA GLN A 7 19.38 -4.90 -0.14
C GLN A 7 19.21 -5.80 -1.37
N LEU A 8 19.35 -5.25 -2.58
CA LEU A 8 19.26 -6.03 -3.81
C LEU A 8 20.44 -7.00 -3.98
N ARG A 9 21.64 -6.63 -3.51
CA ARG A 9 22.82 -7.53 -3.53
C ARG A 9 22.72 -8.62 -2.47
N SER A 10 22.08 -8.34 -1.34
CA SER A 10 21.86 -9.28 -0.25
C SER A 10 20.51 -10.00 -0.36
N TYR A 11 19.88 -10.00 -1.53
CA TYR A 11 18.54 -10.57 -1.71
C TYR A 11 18.53 -12.08 -1.35
N PRO A 12 17.58 -12.54 -0.52
CA PRO A 12 17.51 -13.94 -0.12
C PRO A 12 17.14 -14.81 -1.32
N ILE A 13 18.02 -15.74 -1.69
CA ILE A 13 17.84 -16.51 -2.93
C ILE A 13 16.60 -17.41 -2.82
N GLU A 14 16.42 -18.15 -1.72
CA GLU A 14 15.33 -19.11 -1.58
C GLU A 14 13.97 -18.42 -1.40
N GLU A 15 13.81 -17.64 -0.32
CA GLU A 15 12.56 -16.95 0.01
C GLU A 15 12.21 -15.92 -1.07
N GLY A 16 13.21 -15.22 -1.58
CA GLY A 16 13.04 -14.25 -2.65
C GLY A 16 12.59 -14.90 -3.95
N SER A 17 13.14 -16.06 -4.33
CA SER A 17 12.68 -16.78 -5.53
C SER A 17 11.23 -17.24 -5.39
N ARG A 18 10.84 -17.76 -4.22
CA ARG A 18 9.44 -18.12 -3.95
C ARG A 18 8.51 -16.91 -4.05
N HIS A 19 8.92 -15.78 -3.48
CA HIS A 19 8.16 -14.52 -3.56
C HIS A 19 8.05 -14.03 -5.02
N LYS A 20 9.13 -14.09 -5.79
CA LYS A 20 9.13 -13.72 -7.22
C LYS A 20 8.20 -14.61 -8.04
N GLN A 21 8.19 -15.91 -7.77
CA GLN A 21 7.26 -16.82 -8.44
C GLN A 21 5.80 -16.44 -8.12
N LEU A 22 5.49 -16.18 -6.85
CA LEU A 22 4.15 -15.73 -6.45
C LEU A 22 3.76 -14.39 -7.13
N ALA A 23 4.67 -13.42 -7.17
CA ALA A 23 4.43 -12.15 -7.84
C ALA A 23 4.23 -12.32 -9.37
N LEU A 24 4.95 -13.27 -9.98
CA LEU A 24 4.78 -13.63 -11.39
C LEU A 24 3.41 -14.26 -11.64
N ASP A 25 3.00 -15.20 -10.79
CA ASP A 25 1.72 -15.91 -10.91
C ASP A 25 0.53 -14.95 -10.72
N ARG A 26 0.65 -13.98 -9.81
CA ARG A 26 -0.45 -13.06 -9.47
C ARG A 26 -0.49 -11.78 -10.28
N GLY A 27 0.67 -11.21 -10.64
CA GLY A 27 0.78 -9.90 -11.27
C GLY A 27 1.44 -9.90 -12.65
N GLY A 28 1.97 -11.04 -13.09
CA GLY A 28 2.68 -11.16 -14.35
C GLY A 28 4.10 -10.59 -14.31
N PHE A 29 4.80 -10.75 -15.44
CA PHE A 29 6.24 -10.51 -15.55
C PHE A 29 6.67 -9.10 -15.15
N LEU A 30 5.98 -8.07 -15.65
CA LEU A 30 6.33 -6.67 -15.38
C LEU A 30 6.15 -6.26 -13.91
N GLN A 31 5.23 -6.91 -13.20
CA GLN A 31 5.03 -6.69 -11.77
C GLN A 31 6.08 -7.46 -10.95
N ALA A 32 6.38 -8.71 -11.33
CA ALA A 32 7.42 -9.50 -10.69
C ALA A 32 8.81 -8.86 -10.78
N LEU A 33 9.12 -8.15 -11.87
CA LEU A 33 10.37 -7.40 -12.00
C LEU A 33 10.44 -6.16 -11.07
N MET A 34 9.31 -5.64 -10.63
CA MET A 34 9.26 -4.42 -9.83
C MET A 34 9.54 -4.71 -8.35
N HIS A 35 10.82 -4.65 -7.96
CA HIS A 35 11.33 -4.90 -6.60
C HIS A 35 10.68 -4.09 -5.44
N GLY A 36 9.83 -3.10 -5.75
CA GLY A 36 9.28 -2.15 -4.77
C GLY A 36 7.80 -2.31 -4.45
N SER A 37 7.09 -3.21 -5.14
CA SER A 37 5.64 -3.47 -4.96
C SER A 37 5.34 -4.94 -5.24
N GLU A 38 6.01 -5.54 -6.23
CA GLU A 38 5.95 -6.99 -6.52
C GLU A 38 4.49 -7.49 -6.63
N ALA A 39 3.71 -6.83 -7.49
CA ALA A 39 2.27 -7.05 -7.65
C ALA A 39 1.41 -6.63 -6.45
N SER A 40 1.89 -5.72 -5.62
CA SER A 40 1.26 -5.24 -4.37
C SER A 40 1.16 -6.32 -3.29
N ILE A 41 2.06 -7.31 -3.33
CA ILE A 41 2.20 -8.33 -2.29
C ILE A 41 3.14 -7.77 -1.22
N ASP A 42 2.65 -7.68 0.02
CA ASP A 42 3.42 -7.12 1.14
C ASP A 42 3.96 -8.23 2.05
N GLY A 43 5.27 -8.25 2.28
CA GLY A 43 5.91 -9.12 3.28
C GLY A 43 6.25 -8.39 4.58
N SER A 44 6.05 -7.07 4.65
CA SER A 44 6.33 -6.28 5.86
C SER A 44 5.15 -6.32 6.83
N ASN A 45 5.43 -6.14 8.13
CA ASN A 45 4.43 -6.20 9.22
C ASN A 45 3.67 -7.55 9.30
N ILE A 46 4.26 -8.62 8.77
CA ILE A 46 3.71 -9.99 8.77
C ILE A 46 4.83 -10.94 9.24
N PRO A 47 4.51 -11.99 10.02
CA PRO A 47 5.53 -12.85 10.60
C PRO A 47 5.94 -14.00 9.66
N TYR A 48 7.08 -14.59 9.98
CA TYR A 48 7.66 -15.73 9.29
C TYR A 48 7.88 -15.41 7.80
N SER A 49 7.55 -16.35 6.93
CA SER A 49 7.60 -16.20 5.48
C SER A 49 6.23 -15.88 4.88
N TYR A 50 5.25 -15.46 5.69
CA TYR A 50 3.94 -15.09 5.19
C TYR A 50 3.97 -13.74 4.46
N VAL A 51 3.01 -13.57 3.55
CA VAL A 51 2.79 -12.33 2.81
C VAL A 51 1.30 -12.01 2.75
N SER A 52 0.97 -10.73 2.66
CA SER A 52 -0.39 -10.27 2.37
C SER A 52 -0.55 -10.16 0.87
N LEU A 53 -1.60 -10.78 0.36
CA LEU A 53 -2.01 -10.62 -1.02
C LEU A 53 -2.73 -9.28 -1.24
N PRO A 54 -2.73 -8.75 -2.47
CA PRO A 54 -3.48 -7.55 -2.80
C PRO A 54 -4.96 -7.74 -2.55
N LEU A 55 -5.61 -6.69 -2.04
CA LEU A 55 -7.03 -6.71 -1.76
C LEU A 55 -7.84 -6.85 -3.05
N GLU A 56 -8.63 -7.91 -3.19
CA GLU A 56 -9.31 -8.20 -4.46
C GLU A 56 -10.49 -7.28 -4.74
N ASN A 57 -11.31 -7.01 -3.72
CA ASN A 57 -12.54 -6.21 -3.82
C ASN A 57 -12.57 -5.13 -2.73
N ALA A 58 -11.67 -4.16 -2.85
CA ALA A 58 -11.54 -3.05 -1.90
C ALA A 58 -12.83 -2.22 -1.76
N TRP A 59 -13.64 -2.14 -2.82
CA TRP A 59 -14.87 -1.36 -2.80
C TRP A 59 -15.95 -2.03 -1.95
N GLU A 60 -16.13 -3.34 -2.10
CA GLU A 60 -17.10 -4.09 -1.30
C GLU A 60 -16.77 -4.03 0.19
N ILE A 61 -15.50 -4.25 0.54
CA ILE A 61 -15.03 -4.18 1.92
C ILE A 61 -15.23 -2.76 2.49
N ALA A 62 -14.94 -1.72 1.72
CA ALA A 62 -15.19 -0.34 2.14
C ALA A 62 -16.69 -0.07 2.36
N ARG A 63 -17.57 -0.67 1.53
CA ARG A 63 -19.02 -0.58 1.66
C ARG A 63 -19.52 -1.27 2.92
N GLU A 64 -19.06 -2.49 3.19
CA GLU A 64 -19.41 -3.23 4.41
C GLU A 64 -19.02 -2.47 5.67
N ILE A 65 -17.78 -1.96 5.74
CA ILE A 65 -17.29 -1.15 6.86
C ILE A 65 -18.16 0.11 7.04
N LYS A 66 -18.49 0.80 5.95
CA LYS A 66 -19.35 1.98 6.00
C LYS A 66 -20.73 1.64 6.55
N ASN A 67 -21.36 0.59 6.03
CA ASN A 67 -22.69 0.18 6.42
C ASN A 67 -22.75 -0.22 7.90
N GLN A 68 -21.73 -0.95 8.39
CA GLN A 68 -21.65 -1.33 9.78
C GLN A 68 -21.54 -0.10 10.70
N ILE A 69 -20.63 0.83 10.37
CA ILE A 69 -20.44 2.05 11.16
C ILE A 69 -21.69 2.94 11.13
N GLU A 70 -22.34 3.07 9.97
CA GLU A 70 -23.59 3.83 9.85
C GLU A 70 -24.72 3.21 10.67
N THR A 71 -24.82 1.88 10.70
CA THR A 71 -25.82 1.15 11.47
C THR A 71 -25.59 1.29 12.97
N GLU A 72 -24.35 1.10 13.44
CA GLU A 72 -24.02 1.14 14.87
C GLU A 72 -23.99 2.57 15.43
N LEU A 73 -23.38 3.52 14.70
CA LEU A 73 -23.10 4.86 15.22
C LEU A 73 -24.08 5.93 14.72
N ARG A 74 -24.93 5.60 13.73
CA ARG A 74 -25.84 6.55 13.07
C ARG A 74 -25.13 7.80 12.55
N LYS A 75 -23.87 7.65 12.11
CA LYS A 75 -23.04 8.72 11.56
C LYS A 75 -22.80 8.45 10.09
N THR A 76 -23.15 9.41 9.23
CA THR A 76 -22.75 9.35 7.81
C THR A 76 -21.24 9.56 7.71
N ILE A 77 -20.55 8.61 7.08
CA ILE A 77 -19.11 8.66 6.89
C ILE A 77 -18.74 8.31 5.45
N THR A 78 -17.50 8.64 5.08
CA THR A 78 -16.83 8.10 3.90
C THR A 78 -15.71 7.19 4.34
N VAL A 79 -15.64 5.99 3.77
CA VAL A 79 -14.56 5.03 3.99
C VAL A 79 -13.62 5.06 2.80
N VAL A 80 -12.32 5.15 3.08
CA VAL A 80 -11.26 5.11 2.06
C VAL A 80 -10.28 4.01 2.40
N VAL A 81 -10.13 3.05 1.48
CA VAL A 81 -9.12 1.99 1.58
C VAL A 81 -7.86 2.47 0.86
N VAL A 82 -6.71 2.35 1.51
CA VAL A 82 -5.45 2.94 1.03
C VAL A 82 -4.33 1.94 1.19
N ASP A 83 -3.57 1.77 0.12
CA ASP A 83 -2.32 1.02 0.10
C ASP A 83 -1.09 1.93 -0.03
N THR A 84 0.04 1.48 0.50
CA THR A 84 1.29 2.24 0.58
C THR A 84 2.04 2.35 -0.75
N ASP A 85 1.65 1.55 -1.75
CA ASP A 85 2.14 1.65 -3.12
C ASP A 85 2.00 3.06 -3.68
N LYS A 86 2.93 3.42 -4.58
CA LYS A 86 3.09 4.80 -5.03
C LYS A 86 2.23 5.12 -6.24
N THR A 87 1.29 6.04 -6.05
CA THR A 87 0.72 6.84 -7.13
C THR A 87 1.65 7.98 -7.48
N TYR A 88 2.02 8.06 -8.76
CA TYR A 88 2.73 9.17 -9.37
C TYR A 88 1.74 10.14 -10.02
N SER A 89 2.10 11.42 -10.11
CA SER A 89 1.20 12.44 -10.66
C SER A 89 1.96 13.45 -11.50
N LEU A 90 1.44 13.74 -12.70
CA LEU A 90 1.97 14.72 -13.64
C LEU A 90 0.80 15.45 -14.32
N TRP A 91 0.66 16.76 -14.09
CA TRP A 91 -0.35 17.63 -14.73
C TRP A 91 -1.79 17.06 -14.76
N GLY A 92 -2.27 16.52 -13.65
CA GLY A 92 -3.62 15.93 -13.54
C GLY A 92 -3.74 14.48 -14.01
N PHE A 93 -2.70 13.94 -14.65
CA PHE A 93 -2.58 12.52 -14.93
C PHE A 93 -2.00 11.78 -13.73
N HIS A 94 -2.70 10.75 -13.26
CA HIS A 94 -2.29 9.92 -12.14
C HIS A 94 -2.07 8.50 -12.61
N PHE A 95 -0.94 7.90 -12.23
CA PHE A 95 -0.65 6.52 -12.57
C PHE A 95 0.08 5.81 -11.45
N THR A 96 -0.08 4.50 -11.39
CA THR A 96 0.47 3.64 -10.34
C THR A 96 0.86 2.30 -10.94
N PRO A 97 1.88 1.62 -10.39
CA PRO A 97 2.10 0.21 -10.68
C PRO A 97 1.08 -0.71 -9.98
N HIS A 98 0.36 -0.22 -8.96
CA HIS A 98 -0.63 -1.02 -8.23
C HIS A 98 -1.73 -1.52 -9.17
N PRO A 99 -2.13 -2.81 -9.13
CA PRO A 99 -3.00 -3.40 -10.15
C PRO A 99 -4.44 -2.85 -10.11
N LYS A 100 -4.97 -2.53 -8.92
CA LYS A 100 -6.39 -2.19 -8.71
C LYS A 100 -6.61 -0.86 -7.96
N PRO A 101 -6.21 0.30 -8.53
CA PRO A 101 -6.52 1.59 -7.91
C PRO A 101 -7.97 2.00 -8.20
N ILE A 102 -8.44 3.08 -7.55
CA ILE A 102 -9.72 3.71 -7.91
C ILE A 102 -9.73 4.23 -9.35
N LYS A 103 -10.93 4.43 -9.91
CA LYS A 103 -11.13 5.09 -11.20
C LYS A 103 -10.46 6.47 -11.22
N GLY A 104 -9.82 6.82 -12.34
CA GLY A 104 -9.06 8.06 -12.52
C GLY A 104 -7.57 7.96 -12.15
N ILE A 105 -7.11 6.81 -11.64
CA ILE A 105 -5.68 6.48 -11.54
C ILE A 105 -5.39 5.33 -12.50
N HIS A 106 -4.45 5.53 -13.40
CA HIS A 106 -4.10 4.52 -14.40
C HIS A 106 -3.12 3.50 -13.82
N SER A 107 -3.52 2.23 -13.80
CA SER A 107 -2.62 1.11 -13.52
C SER A 107 -1.83 0.78 -14.79
N ILE A 108 -0.54 1.13 -14.85
CA ILE A 108 0.26 1.00 -16.07
C ILE A 108 1.59 0.31 -15.77
N GLY A 109 1.92 -0.70 -16.57
CA GLY A 109 3.30 -1.07 -16.91
C GLY A 109 4.20 -1.59 -15.78
N GLY A 110 3.69 -1.84 -14.57
CA GLY A 110 4.45 -2.36 -13.43
C GLY A 110 5.76 -1.59 -13.22
N VAL A 111 6.89 -2.27 -13.45
CA VAL A 111 8.24 -1.67 -13.36
C VAL A 111 8.41 -0.41 -14.22
N LEU A 112 7.73 -0.28 -15.37
CA LEU A 112 7.82 0.91 -16.24
C LEU A 112 7.21 2.15 -15.57
N ALA A 113 6.05 2.03 -14.92
CA ALA A 113 5.49 3.13 -14.14
C ALA A 113 6.42 3.51 -12.98
N TYR A 114 7.02 2.53 -12.32
CA TYR A 114 7.99 2.79 -11.27
C TYR A 114 9.21 3.56 -11.80
N ILE A 115 9.82 3.12 -12.90
CA ILE A 115 10.98 3.78 -13.50
C ILE A 115 10.61 5.17 -13.99
N GLY A 116 9.55 5.31 -14.80
CA GLY A 116 9.12 6.60 -15.34
C GLY A 116 8.82 7.62 -14.24
N GLY A 117 8.05 7.22 -13.24
CA GLY A 117 7.71 8.08 -12.10
C GLY A 117 8.94 8.51 -11.28
N ARG A 118 9.94 7.63 -11.13
CA ARG A 118 11.19 7.92 -10.41
C ARG A 118 12.15 8.79 -11.22
N SER A 119 12.32 8.51 -12.51
CA SER A 119 13.21 9.24 -13.42
C SER A 119 12.75 10.68 -13.60
N LEU A 120 11.44 10.90 -13.73
CA LEU A 120 10.82 12.21 -13.84
C LEU A 120 10.65 12.93 -12.49
N LYS A 121 11.11 12.32 -11.38
CA LYS A 121 11.01 12.85 -10.00
C LYS A 121 9.57 13.28 -9.63
N LEU A 122 8.56 12.55 -10.10
CA LEU A 122 7.16 12.89 -9.89
C LEU A 122 6.76 12.81 -8.41
N LYS A 123 5.69 13.53 -8.05
CA LYS A 123 5.10 13.48 -6.71
C LYS A 123 4.62 12.06 -6.42
N LYS A 124 5.08 11.49 -5.31
CA LYS A 124 4.74 10.13 -4.85
C LYS A 124 3.78 10.19 -3.69
N ARG A 125 2.60 9.57 -3.83
CA ARG A 125 1.56 9.52 -2.79
C ARG A 125 1.04 8.10 -2.65
N ALA A 126 0.38 7.79 -1.55
CA ALA A 126 -0.21 6.48 -1.33
C ALA A 126 -1.37 6.25 -2.31
N THR A 127 -1.65 5.00 -2.65
CA THR A 127 -2.68 4.64 -3.64
C THR A 127 -4.03 4.43 -2.93
N PRO A 128 -5.07 5.24 -3.21
CA PRO A 128 -6.43 4.91 -2.82
C PRO A 128 -6.95 3.75 -3.67
N LEU A 129 -7.45 2.70 -3.01
CA LEU A 129 -8.00 1.49 -3.65
C LEU A 129 -9.52 1.54 -3.75
N ALA A 130 -10.18 2.17 -2.78
CA ALA A 130 -11.62 2.37 -2.78
C ALA A 130 -12.01 3.64 -2.02
N VAL A 131 -13.09 4.27 -2.45
CA VAL A 131 -13.76 5.38 -1.77
C VAL A 131 -15.26 5.08 -1.80
N VAL A 132 -15.90 4.98 -0.63
CA VAL A 132 -17.33 4.72 -0.50
C VAL A 132 -17.95 5.73 0.45
N GLY A 133 -18.97 6.46 -0.02
CA GLY A 133 -19.62 7.55 0.71
C GLY A 133 -19.76 8.80 -0.16
N VAL A 134 -19.53 9.97 0.43
CA VAL A 134 -19.53 11.25 -0.30
C VAL A 134 -18.53 11.21 -1.45
N GLN A 135 -18.90 11.80 -2.58
CA GLN A 135 -18.03 11.85 -3.75
C GLN A 135 -16.81 12.74 -3.48
N TYR A 136 -15.64 12.15 -3.72
CA TYR A 136 -14.36 12.85 -3.76
C TYR A 136 -13.79 12.75 -5.17
N SER A 137 -13.14 13.83 -5.62
CA SER A 137 -12.31 13.77 -6.81
C SER A 137 -11.11 12.84 -6.58
N THR A 138 -10.52 12.35 -7.67
CA THR A 138 -9.32 11.49 -7.62
C THR A 138 -8.18 12.15 -6.83
N GLU A 139 -7.93 13.44 -7.07
CA GLU A 139 -6.85 14.17 -6.40
C GLU A 139 -7.11 14.30 -4.89
N GLU A 140 -8.36 14.52 -4.48
CA GLU A 140 -8.72 14.54 -3.06
C GLU A 140 -8.57 13.18 -2.40
N ALA A 141 -8.97 12.10 -3.09
CA ALA A 141 -8.77 10.74 -2.61
C ALA A 141 -7.28 10.41 -2.43
N ILE A 142 -6.43 10.87 -3.36
CA ILE A 142 -4.97 10.72 -3.26
C ILE A 142 -4.40 11.54 -2.09
N GLU A 143 -4.92 12.75 -1.83
CA GLU A 143 -4.48 13.57 -0.70
C GLU A 143 -4.91 12.97 0.64
N ILE A 144 -6.15 12.47 0.74
CA ILE A 144 -6.64 11.70 1.89
C ILE A 144 -5.73 10.48 2.12
N ALA A 145 -5.40 9.73 1.06
CA ALA A 145 -4.51 8.58 1.13
C ALA A 145 -3.11 8.95 1.65
N LYS A 146 -2.54 10.06 1.16
CA LYS A 146 -1.26 10.59 1.63
C LYS A 146 -1.31 10.96 3.12
N ILE A 147 -2.35 11.67 3.56
CA ILE A 147 -2.52 12.08 4.96
C ILE A 147 -2.65 10.84 5.84
N ALA A 148 -3.54 9.91 5.49
CA ALA A 148 -3.74 8.67 6.22
C ALA A 148 -2.43 7.87 6.35
N ASN A 149 -1.73 7.62 5.25
CA ASN A 149 -0.47 6.88 5.25
C ASN A 149 0.62 7.56 6.11
N ARG A 150 0.71 8.89 6.08
CA ARG A 150 1.65 9.64 6.94
C ARG A 150 1.29 9.47 8.42
N THR A 151 0.01 9.50 8.77
CA THR A 151 -0.47 9.39 10.14
C THR A 151 -0.33 7.99 10.72
N ARG A 152 -0.55 6.92 9.93
CA ARG A 152 -0.38 5.53 10.39
C ARG A 152 1.06 5.22 10.83
N GLY A 153 2.03 5.83 10.13
CA GLY A 153 3.43 5.47 10.24
C GLY A 153 3.74 4.17 9.50
N SER A 154 4.85 3.53 9.87
CA SER A 154 5.34 2.31 9.19
C SER A 154 5.40 1.07 10.07
N GLY A 155 4.76 1.08 11.26
CA GLY A 155 4.74 -0.10 12.14
C GLY A 155 6.14 -0.65 12.48
N SER A 156 6.42 -1.88 12.05
CA SER A 156 7.72 -2.55 12.25
C SER A 156 8.80 -2.10 11.26
N GLY A 157 8.44 -1.35 10.22
CA GLY A 157 9.36 -0.92 9.18
C GLY A 157 8.65 -0.70 7.84
N ARG A 158 9.31 -0.05 6.87
CA ARG A 158 8.72 0.15 5.53
C ARG A 158 8.95 -1.04 4.60
N THR A 159 9.82 -1.95 5.00
CA THR A 159 10.24 -3.12 4.22
C THR A 159 10.55 -4.27 5.18
N VAL A 160 10.59 -5.50 4.67
CA VAL A 160 10.99 -6.68 5.46
C VAL A 160 12.36 -6.46 6.11
N TRP A 161 13.29 -5.84 5.40
CA TRP A 161 14.61 -5.50 5.93
C TRP A 161 14.58 -4.57 7.14
N ASP A 162 13.68 -3.58 7.15
CA ASP A 162 13.51 -2.67 8.29
C ASP A 162 12.96 -3.42 9.51
N MET A 163 12.05 -4.37 9.28
CA MET A 163 11.44 -5.22 10.30
C MET A 163 12.47 -6.15 10.95
N VAL A 164 13.27 -6.85 10.13
CA VAL A 164 14.41 -7.68 10.52
C VAL A 164 15.41 -6.88 11.35
N GLN A 165 15.79 -5.69 10.86
CA GLN A 165 16.70 -4.81 11.59
C GLN A 165 16.13 -4.35 12.93
N LYS A 166 14.83 -4.04 13.00
CA LYS A 166 14.18 -3.58 14.22
C LYS A 166 14.17 -4.64 15.32
N PHE A 167 13.92 -5.90 14.96
CA PHE A 167 13.87 -7.01 15.92
C PHE A 167 15.20 -7.73 16.10
N ASN A 168 16.20 -7.42 15.27
CA ASN A 168 17.51 -8.05 15.27
C ASN A 168 17.43 -9.59 15.10
N VAL A 169 16.69 -10.02 14.08
CA VAL A 169 16.45 -11.43 13.73
C VAL A 169 16.65 -11.65 12.24
N ASN A 170 16.61 -12.89 11.74
CA ASN A 170 16.65 -13.13 10.29
C ASN A 170 15.28 -12.88 9.61
N LEU A 171 15.26 -12.90 8.28
CA LEU A 171 14.08 -12.60 7.45
C LEU A 171 12.82 -13.38 7.83
N THR A 172 12.98 -14.65 8.18
CA THR A 172 11.89 -15.59 8.46
C THR A 172 11.66 -15.82 9.96
N ASP A 173 12.41 -15.13 10.82
CA ASP A 173 12.38 -15.33 12.27
C ASP A 173 11.49 -14.31 13.01
N VAL A 174 10.85 -13.40 12.28
CA VAL A 174 9.91 -12.44 12.88
C VAL A 174 8.64 -13.18 13.29
N THR A 175 8.25 -13.08 14.56
CA THR A 175 7.09 -13.81 15.10
C THR A 175 5.90 -12.92 15.38
N TRP A 176 4.71 -13.52 15.55
CA TRP A 176 3.51 -12.82 16.04
C TRP A 176 3.76 -12.07 17.35
N LYS A 177 4.51 -12.69 18.28
CA LYS A 177 4.83 -12.08 19.57
C LYS A 177 5.63 -10.78 19.41
N MET A 178 6.59 -10.76 18.49
CA MET A 178 7.38 -9.57 18.17
C MET A 178 6.51 -8.48 17.55
N LEU A 179 5.67 -8.83 16.57
CA LEU A 179 4.76 -7.87 15.95
C LEU A 179 3.73 -7.31 16.93
N GLY A 180 3.30 -8.10 17.92
CA GLY A 180 2.42 -7.67 19.00
C GLY A 180 3.00 -6.54 19.86
N THR A 181 4.32 -6.35 19.89
CA THR A 181 4.95 -5.22 20.62
C THR A 181 4.94 -3.92 19.82
N VAL A 182 4.54 -3.95 18.55
CA VAL A 182 4.54 -2.78 17.67
C VAL A 182 3.20 -2.08 17.73
N LYS A 183 3.22 -0.77 17.98
CA LYS A 183 2.01 0.05 17.90
C LYS A 183 1.49 0.11 16.47
N HIS A 184 0.36 -0.54 16.21
CA HIS A 184 -0.29 -0.58 14.91
C HIS A 184 -1.51 0.35 14.87
N HIS A 185 -1.62 1.15 13.80
CA HIS A 185 -2.75 2.07 13.58
C HIS A 185 -3.40 1.79 12.23
N PRO A 186 -4.26 0.76 12.12
CA PRO A 186 -4.88 0.38 10.85
C PRO A 186 -5.88 1.42 10.35
N ILE A 187 -6.54 2.12 11.27
CA ILE A 187 -7.62 3.06 10.98
C ILE A 187 -7.15 4.48 11.31
N VAL A 188 -7.43 5.41 10.40
CA VAL A 188 -7.20 6.86 10.60
C VAL A 188 -8.51 7.59 10.37
N ILE A 189 -8.93 8.38 11.35
CA ILE A 189 -10.12 9.23 11.25
C ILE A 189 -9.67 10.61 10.76
N ILE A 190 -10.20 11.05 9.63
CA ILE A 190 -9.90 12.36 9.04
C ILE A 190 -11.16 13.21 9.11
N ARG A 191 -11.08 14.36 9.77
CA ARG A 191 -12.15 15.35 9.83
C ARG A 191 -11.88 16.44 8.79
N SER A 192 -12.75 16.58 7.80
CA SER A 192 -12.72 17.72 6.88
C SER A 192 -13.05 19.01 7.63
N LYS A 193 -12.31 20.10 7.36
CA LYS A 193 -12.65 21.43 7.89
C LYS A 193 -13.86 22.04 7.20
N THR A 194 -14.16 21.63 5.97
CA THR A 194 -15.29 22.09 5.18
C THR A 194 -16.29 20.95 5.04
N GLN A 195 -17.55 21.16 5.46
CA GLN A 195 -18.60 20.17 5.24
C GLN A 195 -18.91 20.13 3.74
N LYS A 196 -18.64 18.99 3.09
CA LYS A 196 -19.12 18.74 1.73
C LYS A 196 -20.59 18.31 1.80
N LYS A 197 -21.43 18.89 0.94
CA LYS A 197 -22.82 18.47 0.78
C LYS A 197 -22.86 17.04 0.20
N LYS A 198 -23.85 16.26 0.66
CA LYS A 198 -24.07 14.87 0.25
C LYS A 198 -24.36 14.76 -1.24
#